data_AF-A0A7V6XKV1-F1
#
_entry.id   AF-A0A7V6XKV1-F1
#
_cell.length_a   1.000
_cell.length_b   1.000
_cell.length_c   1.000
_cell.angle_alpha   90.00
_cell.angle_beta   90.00
_cell.angle_gamma   90.00
#
_symmetry.space_group_name_H-M   'P 1'
#
loop_
_entity.id
_entity.type
_entity.pdbx_description
1 polymer ?
#
loop_
_entity_poly.entity_id
_entity_poly.type
_entity_poly.pdbx_seq_one_letter_code
_entity_poly.pdbx_strand_id
1 'polypeptide(L)'
;MLLDRIQNELQEIAEAIMSVTLLDVTILNKDLKRLAGTGIYNKQVGNYAPRHSVFEKSINTGHQYVIENPRLSSKCKYCLGKEDCKEEAEVCYPIKLDGNV
;
A
#
# COMPACT_ATOMS: atom_id res chain seq x y z
N MET A 1 7.64 -14.22 -5.22
CA MET A 1 7.41 -14.69 -3.83
C MET A 1 6.00 -15.26 -3.72
N LEU A 2 5.61 -15.78 -2.54
CA LEU A 2 4.33 -16.46 -2.32
C LEU A 2 3.13 -15.56 -2.68
N LEU A 3 3.15 -14.29 -2.23
CA LEU A 3 2.09 -13.32 -2.57
C LEU A 3 1.96 -13.07 -4.08
N ASP A 4 3.07 -13.06 -4.84
CA ASP A 4 3.01 -12.83 -6.29
C ASP A 4 2.25 -13.92 -7.05
N ARG A 5 2.02 -15.09 -6.43
CA ARG A 5 1.31 -16.23 -7.04
C ARG A 5 -0.20 -16.19 -6.87
N ILE A 6 -0.72 -15.31 -6.00
CA ILE A 6 -2.14 -15.24 -5.64
C ILE A 6 -2.74 -13.86 -5.99
N GLN A 7 -2.28 -13.25 -7.08
CA GLN A 7 -2.69 -11.87 -7.46
C GLN A 7 -4.19 -11.75 -7.70
N ASN A 8 -4.84 -12.78 -8.25
CA ASN A 8 -6.28 -12.76 -8.50
C ASN A 8 -7.05 -12.71 -7.17
N GLU A 9 -6.65 -13.55 -6.21
CA GLU A 9 -7.23 -13.59 -4.87
C GLU A 9 -6.97 -12.27 -4.11
N LEU A 10 -5.76 -11.70 -4.25
CA LEU A 10 -5.45 -10.39 -3.67
C LEU A 10 -6.30 -9.27 -4.28
N GLN A 11 -6.62 -9.33 -5.57
CA GLN A 11 -7.51 -8.37 -6.21
C GLN A 11 -8.94 -8.53 -5.70
N GLU A 12 -9.46 -9.75 -5.59
CA GLU A 12 -10.79 -10.01 -5.00
C GLU A 12 -10.90 -9.49 -3.57
N ILE A 13 -9.86 -9.68 -2.75
CA ILE A 13 -9.78 -9.13 -1.39
C ILE A 13 -9.80 -7.59 -1.42
N ALA A 14 -9.02 -6.97 -2.31
CA ALA A 14 -8.97 -5.51 -2.42
C ALA A 14 -10.32 -4.92 -2.83
N GLU A 15 -11.02 -5.54 -3.78
CA GLU A 15 -12.38 -5.16 -4.21
C GLU A 15 -13.40 -5.33 -3.06
N ALA A 16 -13.30 -6.43 -2.30
CA ALA A 16 -14.17 -6.65 -1.14
C ALA A 16 -13.98 -5.55 -0.07
N ILE A 17 -12.73 -5.20 0.26
CA ILE A 17 -12.44 -4.12 1.23
C ILE A 17 -12.95 -2.78 0.70
N MET A 18 -12.72 -2.47 -0.57
CA MET A 18 -13.23 -1.25 -1.22
C MET A 18 -14.77 -1.19 -1.12
N SER A 19 -15.47 -2.30 -1.36
CA SER A 19 -16.94 -2.32 -1.36
C SER A 19 -17.56 -1.94 0.00
N VAL A 20 -16.86 -2.20 1.10
CA VAL A 20 -17.32 -1.94 2.47
C VAL A 20 -16.82 -0.58 2.99
N THR A 21 -15.56 -0.26 2.71
CA THR A 21 -14.90 0.94 3.26
C THR A 21 -15.05 2.16 2.37
N LEU A 22 -15.36 1.97 1.08
CA LEU A 22 -15.35 2.98 0.02
C LEU A 22 -13.97 3.66 -0.15
N LEU A 23 -12.90 3.01 0.32
CA LEU A 23 -11.53 3.46 0.16
C LEU A 23 -10.87 2.74 -1.02
N ASP A 24 -9.95 3.45 -1.68
CA ASP A 24 -9.06 2.84 -2.66
C ASP A 24 -8.02 1.97 -1.94
N VAL A 25 -7.91 0.71 -2.35
CA VAL A 25 -7.08 -0.31 -1.69
C VAL A 25 -5.96 -0.71 -2.62
N THR A 26 -4.77 -0.94 -2.07
CA THR A 26 -3.63 -1.52 -2.80
C THR A 26 -2.88 -2.48 -1.91
N ILE A 27 -2.46 -3.62 -2.48
CA ILE A 27 -1.66 -4.63 -1.79
C ILE A 27 -0.32 -4.73 -2.49
N LEU A 28 0.77 -4.71 -1.72
CA LEU A 28 2.14 -4.72 -2.23
C LEU A 28 2.90 -5.94 -1.72
N ASN A 29 3.88 -6.41 -2.49
CA ASN A 29 4.90 -7.32 -1.98
C ASN A 29 6.03 -6.54 -1.27
N LYS A 30 6.96 -7.27 -0.65
CA LYS A 30 8.11 -6.68 0.07
C LYS A 30 9.02 -5.81 -0.81
N ASP A 31 8.98 -5.99 -2.13
CA ASP A 31 9.77 -5.19 -3.08
C ASP A 31 9.04 -3.90 -3.49
N LEU A 32 7.92 -3.57 -2.83
CA LEU A 32 7.00 -2.46 -3.16
C LEU A 32 6.26 -2.61 -4.48
N LYS A 33 6.22 -3.81 -5.07
CA LYS A 33 5.43 -4.05 -6.27
C LYS A 33 3.97 -4.16 -5.90
N ARG A 34 3.10 -3.38 -6.55
CA ARG A 34 1.65 -3.47 -6.40
C ARG A 34 1.15 -4.76 -7.05
N LEU A 35 0.60 -5.66 -6.24
CA LEU A 35 0.04 -6.93 -6.66
C LEU A 35 -1.47 -6.84 -6.93
N ALA A 36 -2.14 -5.94 -6.22
CA ALA A 36 -3.57 -5.65 -6.38
C ALA A 36 -3.83 -4.16 -6.13
N GLY A 37 -4.92 -3.66 -6.72
CA GLY A 37 -5.27 -2.24 -6.65
C GLY A 37 -6.70 -1.96 -7.10
N THR A 38 -7.43 -1.15 -6.33
CA THR A 38 -8.73 -0.61 -6.71
C THR A 38 -8.65 0.90 -6.96
N GLY A 39 -9.72 1.51 -7.47
CA GLY A 39 -9.81 2.96 -7.70
C GLY A 39 -8.57 3.55 -8.41
N ILE A 40 -7.91 4.53 -7.78
CA ILE A 40 -6.71 5.19 -8.35
C ILE A 40 -5.51 4.23 -8.52
N TYR A 41 -5.49 3.09 -7.85
CA TYR A 41 -4.41 2.10 -7.90
C TYR A 41 -4.64 0.99 -8.93
N ASN A 42 -5.84 0.83 -9.48
CA ASN A 42 -6.15 -0.24 -10.45
C ASN A 42 -5.20 -0.19 -11.66
N LYS A 43 -5.01 1.00 -12.23
CA LYS A 43 -4.05 1.22 -13.34
C LYS A 43 -2.58 1.17 -12.93
N GLN A 44 -2.29 1.03 -11.63
CA GLN A 44 -0.94 0.96 -11.09
C GLN A 44 -0.52 -0.46 -10.68
N VAL A 45 -1.39 -1.46 -10.83
CA VAL A 45 -1.03 -2.86 -10.59
C VAL A 45 0.15 -3.24 -11.50
N GLY A 46 1.16 -3.89 -10.92
CA GLY A 46 2.43 -4.20 -11.59
C GLY A 46 3.52 -3.13 -11.42
N ASN A 47 3.16 -1.88 -11.11
CA ASN A 47 4.13 -0.82 -10.82
C ASN A 47 4.61 -0.86 -9.37
N TYR A 48 5.64 -0.07 -9.07
CA TYR A 48 6.24 0.02 -7.75
C TYR A 48 5.76 1.26 -7.00
N ALA A 49 5.48 1.10 -5.70
CA ALA A 49 5.26 2.25 -4.83
C ALA A 49 6.57 3.05 -4.62
N PRO A 50 6.44 4.36 -4.31
CA PRO A 50 7.61 5.21 -4.13
C PRO A 50 8.52 4.71 -3.00
N ARG A 51 9.83 4.84 -3.19
CA ARG A 51 10.81 4.63 -2.12
C ARG A 51 10.61 5.68 -1.02
N HIS A 52 10.99 5.31 0.20
CA HIS A 52 10.84 6.06 1.45
C HIS A 52 9.40 6.45 1.81
N SER A 53 8.42 5.87 1.11
CA SER A 53 7.01 5.98 1.41
C SER A 53 6.66 5.29 2.74
N VAL A 54 5.44 5.52 3.22
CA VAL A 54 4.96 4.80 4.39
C VAL A 54 4.76 3.30 4.11
N PHE A 55 4.51 2.90 2.85
CA PHE A 55 4.52 1.49 2.44
C PHE A 55 5.85 0.81 2.79
N GLU A 56 6.98 1.40 2.39
CA GLU A 56 8.31 0.86 2.69
C GLU A 56 8.60 0.86 4.20
N LYS A 57 8.16 1.89 4.92
CA LYS A 57 8.30 1.95 6.38
C LYS A 57 7.50 0.86 7.08
N SER A 58 6.26 0.61 6.64
CA SER A 58 5.39 -0.47 7.12
C SER A 58 6.06 -1.83 6.95
N ILE A 59 6.61 -2.08 5.76
CA ILE A 59 7.34 -3.31 5.46
C ILE A 59 8.58 -3.47 6.34
N ASN A 60 9.42 -2.44 6.43
CA ASN A 60 10.68 -2.51 7.16
C ASN A 60 10.51 -2.59 8.68
N THR A 61 9.47 -1.96 9.23
CA THR A 61 9.26 -1.92 10.69
C THR A 61 8.27 -2.98 11.18
N GLY A 62 7.45 -3.54 10.28
CA GLY A 62 6.33 -4.39 10.66
C GLY A 62 5.27 -3.68 11.51
N HIS A 63 5.19 -2.35 11.45
CA HIS A 63 4.19 -1.55 12.15
C HIS A 63 3.12 -1.01 11.21
N GLN A 64 1.90 -0.89 11.74
CA GLN A 64 0.83 -0.15 11.08
C GLN A 64 1.08 1.36 11.14
N TYR A 65 0.57 2.08 10.14
CA TYR A 65 0.62 3.54 10.07
C TYR A 65 -0.74 4.10 9.66
N VAL A 66 -1.15 5.18 10.31
CA VAL A 66 -2.30 6.00 9.90
C VAL A 66 -1.79 7.39 9.58
N ILE A 67 -2.09 7.87 8.38
CA ILE A 67 -1.66 9.17 7.85
C ILE A 67 -2.92 9.97 7.52
N GLU A 68 -3.24 10.96 8.33
CA GLU A 68 -4.44 11.80 8.11
C GLU A 68 -4.24 12.89 7.05
N ASN A 69 -2.99 13.38 6.93
CA ASN A 69 -2.64 14.46 5.99
C ASN A 69 -1.35 14.09 5.26
N PRO A 70 -1.43 13.29 4.18
CA PRO A 70 -0.31 13.02 3.30
C PRO A 70 0.34 14.32 2.80
N ARG A 71 1.61 14.26 2.40
CA ARG A 71 2.46 15.41 2.05
C ARG A 71 2.87 16.31 3.23
N LEU A 72 1.98 16.54 4.19
CA LEU A 72 2.24 17.35 5.39
C LEU A 72 2.78 16.51 6.56
N SER A 73 2.41 15.24 6.63
CA SER A 73 2.88 14.32 7.67
C SER A 73 4.41 14.17 7.66
N SER A 74 5.00 14.15 8.86
CA SER A 74 6.43 13.85 9.04
C SER A 74 6.83 12.49 8.48
N LYS A 75 5.89 11.54 8.40
CA LYS A 75 6.10 10.22 7.80
C LYS A 75 6.23 10.29 6.28
N CYS A 76 5.70 11.32 5.63
CA CYS A 76 5.80 11.51 4.17
C CYS A 76 6.98 12.41 3.76
N LYS A 77 7.68 13.05 4.72
CA LYS A 77 8.72 14.05 4.48
C LYS A 77 9.78 13.64 3.44
N TYR A 78 10.16 12.36 3.45
CA TYR A 78 11.21 11.82 2.58
C TYR A 78 10.67 10.91 1.46
N CYS A 79 9.35 10.79 1.32
CA CYS A 79 8.74 9.96 0.29
C CYS A 79 9.09 10.52 -1.10
N LEU A 80 9.66 9.68 -1.97
CA LEU A 80 10.05 10.12 -3.31
C LEU A 80 8.85 10.41 -4.24
N GLY A 81 7.66 9.94 -3.88
CA GLY A 81 6.42 10.22 -4.60
C GLY A 81 5.57 11.31 -3.95
N LYS A 82 6.14 12.09 -3.03
CA LYS A 82 5.38 13.10 -2.25
C LYS A 82 4.71 14.14 -3.16
N GLU A 83 5.42 14.65 -4.17
CA GLU A 83 4.91 15.74 -5.01
C GLU A 83 3.75 15.32 -5.91
N ASP A 84 3.74 14.05 -6.34
CA ASP A 84 2.67 13.47 -7.18
C ASP A 84 1.63 12.66 -6.35
N CYS A 85 1.73 12.70 -5.03
CA CYS A 85 0.88 11.93 -4.12
C CYS A 85 -0.56 12.45 -4.17
N LYS A 86 -1.48 11.58 -4.61
CA LYS A 86 -2.93 11.84 -4.69
C LYS A 86 -3.71 11.30 -3.50
N GLU A 87 -3.04 10.70 -2.51
CA GLU A 87 -3.68 10.16 -1.31
C GLU A 87 -4.15 11.33 -0.42
N GLU A 88 -5.38 11.28 0.08
CA GLU A 88 -5.89 12.29 1.04
C GLU A 88 -5.79 11.82 2.48
N ALA A 89 -5.84 10.52 2.71
CA ALA A 89 -5.50 9.85 3.96
C ALA A 89 -5.04 8.43 3.63
N GLU A 90 -4.31 7.80 4.55
CA GLU A 90 -3.84 6.43 4.36
C GLU A 90 -3.90 5.64 5.67
N VAL A 91 -4.35 4.39 5.55
CA VAL A 91 -4.21 3.39 6.60
C VAL A 91 -3.39 2.23 6.02
N CYS A 92 -2.15 2.09 6.50
CA CYS A 92 -1.17 1.15 5.99
C CYS A 92 -0.91 0.05 7.01
N TYR A 93 -1.15 -1.20 6.62
CA TYR A 93 -0.94 -2.38 7.46
C TYR A 93 0.09 -3.32 6.82
N PRO A 94 1.06 -3.84 7.60
CA PRO A 94 1.94 -4.88 7.14
C PRO A 94 1.21 -6.23 7.14
N ILE A 95 1.35 -6.99 6.05
CA ILE A 95 0.91 -8.38 5.99
C ILE A 95 2.01 -9.23 6.60
N LYS A 96 1.69 -10.08 7.58
CA LYS A 96 2.67 -10.93 8.27
C LYS A 96 2.34 -12.41 8.09
N LEU A 97 3.35 -13.20 7.75
CA LEU A 97 3.31 -14.66 7.76
C LEU A 97 4.33 -15.17 8.77
N ASP A 98 3.89 -15.95 9.75
CA ASP A 98 4.73 -16.50 10.82
C ASP A 98 5.60 -15.43 11.52
N GLY A 99 5.03 -14.24 11.73
CA GLY A 99 5.70 -13.11 12.37
C GLY A 99 6.62 -12.28 11.46
N ASN A 100 6.81 -12.68 10.20
CA ASN A 100 7.65 -11.99 9.23
C ASN A 100 6.80 -11.22 8.22
N VAL A 101 7.25 -10.03 7.85
CA VAL A 101 6.64 -9.22 6.78
C VAL A 101 7.13 -9.67 5.41
#